data_AF-A0A352QN41-F1
#
_entry.id   AF-A0A352QN41-F1
#
_cell.length_a   1.000
_cell.length_b   1.000
_cell.length_c   1.000
_cell.angle_alpha   90.00
_cell.angle_beta   90.00
_cell.angle_gamma   90.00
#
_symmetry.space_group_name_H-M   'P 1'
#
loop_
_entity.id
_entity.type
_entity.pdbx_description
1 polymer ?
#
loop_
_entity_poly.entity_id
_entity_poly.type
_entity_poly.pdbx_seq_one_letter_code
_entity_poly.pdbx_strand_id
1 'polypeptide(L)' 'MSKDTGNTDNFTRDELLEVLRVLTSIIERVEKSQVKFLPGTSQHALQRNRLKALRIAASLVTKSFRVLRDEQIGKKRERP' A
#
# COMPACT_ATOMS: atom_id res chain seq x y z
N MET A 1 -3.68 -20.08 14.43
CA MET A 1 -2.99 -18.84 14.02
C MET A 1 -3.72 -18.26 12.83
N SER A 2 -3.65 -16.93 12.69
CA SER A 2 -4.67 -16.03 12.15
C SER A 2 -5.29 -16.38 10.78
N LYS A 3 -6.58 -16.09 10.73
CA LYS A 3 -7.57 -16.35 9.68
C LYS A 3 -7.30 -15.64 8.35
N ASP A 4 -7.89 -16.28 7.34
CA ASP A 4 -8.38 -15.75 6.06
C ASP A 4 -7.38 -15.49 4.94
N THR A 5 -7.05 -16.60 4.27
CA THR A 5 -7.08 -16.67 2.81
C THR A 5 -8.53 -16.47 2.35
N GLY A 6 -9.05 -15.25 2.43
CA GLY A 6 -10.43 -14.89 2.10
C GLY A 6 -10.55 -14.32 0.69
N ASN A 7 -11.11 -15.12 -0.21
CA ASN A 7 -11.87 -14.73 -1.40
C ASN A 7 -11.25 -13.65 -2.32
N THR A 8 -10.66 -14.13 -3.41
CA THR A 8 -10.33 -13.39 -4.63
C THR A 8 -11.54 -12.57 -5.07
N ASP A 9 -11.45 -11.24 -4.95
CA ASP A 9 -11.85 -10.23 -5.95
C ASP A 9 -12.28 -8.90 -5.34
N ASN A 10 -12.58 -8.81 -4.04
CA ASN A 10 -12.93 -7.53 -3.41
C ASN A 10 -12.34 -7.36 -2.00
N PHE A 11 -11.48 -6.35 -1.86
CA PHE A 11 -10.99 -5.87 -0.56
C PHE A 11 -11.95 -4.84 0.01
N THR A 12 -12.12 -4.82 1.34
CA THR A 12 -12.87 -3.76 2.02
C THR A 12 -12.05 -2.48 2.13
N ARG A 13 -12.75 -1.36 2.35
CA ARG A 13 -12.10 -0.05 2.53
C ARG A 13 -11.14 -0.05 3.73
N ASP A 14 -11.52 -0.70 4.82
CA ASP A 14 -10.74 -0.74 6.06
C ASP A 14 -9.49 -1.61 5.90
N GLU A 15 -9.58 -2.73 5.19
CA GLU A 15 -8.42 -3.55 4.84
C GLU A 15 -7.42 -2.77 3.97
N LEU A 16 -7.89 -2.04 2.96
CA LEU A 16 -7.01 -1.20 2.13
C LEU A 16 -6.36 -0.08 2.94
N LEU A 17 -7.08 0.53 3.89
CA LEU A 17 -6.50 1.53 4.80
C LEU A 17 -5.42 0.93 5.69
N GLU A 18 -5.65 -0.25 6.23
CA GLU A 18 -4.66 -0.94 7.07
C GLU A 18 -3.42 -1.32 6.24
N VAL A 19 -3.61 -1.82 5.01
CA VAL A 19 -2.49 -2.08 4.09
C VAL A 19 -1.71 -0.81 3.80
N LEU A 20 -2.37 0.32 3.52
CA LEU A 20 -1.69 1.61 3.31
C LEU A 20 -0.88 2.05 4.54
N ARG A 21 -1.44 1.87 5.74
CA ARG A 21 -0.77 2.17 7.00
C ARG A 21 0.50 1.33 7.18
N VAL A 22 0.39 0.02 6.95
CA VAL A 22 1.52 -0.91 7.04
C VAL A 22 2.60 -0.56 6.00
N LEU A 23 2.22 -0.32 4.75
CA LEU A 23 3.15 0.07 3.69
C LEU A 23 3.89 1.37 4.02
N THR A 24 3.19 2.37 4.56
CA THR A 24 3.80 3.63 4.99
C THR A 24 4.83 3.40 6.10
N SER A 25 4.50 2.59 7.10
CA SER A 25 5.45 2.25 8.18
C SER A 25 6.68 1.47 7.67
N ILE A 26 6.50 0.59 6.68
CA ILE A 26 7.64 -0.10 6.04
C ILE A 26 8.51 0.91 5.28
N ILE A 27 7.89 1.81 4.50
CA ILE A 27 8.60 2.85 3.74
C ILE A 27 9.48 3.69 4.67
N GLU A 28 8.93 4.20 5.77
CA GLU A 28 9.67 5.02 6.74
C GLU A 28 10.88 4.27 7.33
N ARG A 29 10.70 2.98 7.66
CA ARG A 29 11.79 2.13 8.17
C ARG A 29 12.87 1.92 7.13
N VAL A 30 12.49 1.66 5.89
CA VAL A 30 13.44 1.49 4.78
C VAL A 30 14.21 2.78 4.53
N GLU A 31 13.53 3.94 4.51
CA GLU A 31 14.17 5.25 4.36
C GLU A 31 15.18 5.53 5.47
N LYS A 32 14.78 5.33 6.74
CA LYS A 32 15.69 5.48 7.90
C LYS A 32 16.89 4.54 7.82
N SER A 33 16.70 3.32 7.31
CA SER A 33 17.79 2.36 7.14
C SER A 33 18.70 2.68 5.95
N GLN A 34 18.16 3.28 4.88
CA GLN A 34 18.91 3.61 3.67
C GLN A 34 20.01 4.63 3.96
N VAL A 35 19.72 5.62 4.82
CA VAL A 35 20.67 6.68 5.22
C VAL A 35 21.96 6.10 5.85
N LYS A 36 21.91 4.87 6.38
CA LYS A 36 23.06 4.20 6.99
C LYS A 36 24.03 3.60 5.97
N PHE A 37 23.64 3.50 4.70
CA PHE A 37 24.44 2.87 3.65
C PHE A 37 25.04 3.93 2.72
N LEU A 38 26.33 3.79 2.45
CA LEU A 38 27.03 4.69 1.53
C LEU A 38 26.48 4.53 0.10
N PRO A 39 26.31 5.65 -0.65
CA PRO A 39 26.03 5.60 -2.07
C PRO A 39 27.06 4.73 -2.81
N GLY A 40 26.60 3.95 -3.79
CA GLY A 40 27.46 3.04 -4.55
C GLY A 40 27.59 1.63 -3.97
N THR A 41 27.14 1.39 -2.73
CA THR A 41 27.09 0.04 -2.15
C THR A 41 25.88 -0.75 -2.66
N SER A 42 26.02 -2.08 -2.72
CA SER A 42 24.92 -2.99 -3.07
C SER A 42 23.75 -2.86 -2.09
N GLN A 43 24.03 -2.60 -0.81
CA GLN A 43 23.02 -2.38 0.23
C GLN A 43 22.23 -1.11 -0.04
N HIS A 44 22.89 0.00 -0.42
CA HIS A 44 22.20 1.23 -0.81
C HIS A 44 21.34 1.03 -2.07
N ALA A 45 21.85 0.29 -3.07
CA ALA A 45 21.07 -0.05 -4.26
C ALA A 45 19.82 -0.91 -3.94
N LEU A 46 19.98 -1.93 -3.09
CA LEU A 46 18.89 -2.81 -2.65
C LEU A 46 17.79 -2.04 -1.93
N GLN A 47 18.15 -1.14 -1.00
CA GLN A 47 17.16 -0.35 -0.28
C GLN A 47 16.42 0.64 -1.18
N ARG A 48 17.10 1.25 -2.17
CA ARG A 48 16.44 2.06 -3.20
C ARG A 48 15.41 1.24 -4.00
N ASN A 49 15.78 0.03 -4.42
CA ASN A 49 14.88 -0.85 -5.18
C ASN A 49 13.66 -1.25 -4.34
N ARG A 50 13.85 -1.58 -3.07
CA ARG A 50 12.76 -1.86 -2.13
C ARG A 50 11.83 -0.67 -1.96
N LEU A 51 12.39 0.52 -1.74
CA LEU A 51 11.60 1.76 -1.60
C LEU A 51 10.75 2.03 -2.85
N LYS A 52 11.34 1.83 -4.04
CA LYS A 52 10.61 1.97 -5.32
C LYS A 52 9.44 0.97 -5.40
N ALA A 53 9.67 -0.31 -5.09
CA ALA A 53 8.63 -1.32 -5.10
C ALA A 53 7.49 -1.00 -4.11
N LEU A 54 7.82 -0.60 -2.88
CA LEU A 54 6.84 -0.24 -1.85
C LEU A 54 5.99 0.97 -2.26
N ARG A 55 6.60 1.99 -2.87
CA ARG A 55 5.87 3.16 -3.37
C ARG A 55 4.92 2.81 -4.52
N ILE A 56 5.33 1.89 -5.41
CA ILE A 56 4.46 1.36 -6.47
C ILE A 56 3.28 0.62 -5.85
N ALA A 57 3.53 -0.27 -4.88
CA ALA A 57 2.48 -1.01 -4.18
C ALA A 57 1.49 -0.06 -3.49
N ALA A 58 1.97 0.94 -2.76
CA ALA A 58 1.11 1.94 -2.11
C ALA A 58 0.27 2.73 -3.13
N SER A 59 0.83 3.06 -4.29
CA SER A 59 0.10 3.72 -5.38
C SER A 59 -1.03 2.84 -5.92
N LEU A 60 -0.78 1.54 -6.12
CA LEU A 60 -1.78 0.58 -6.59
C LEU A 60 -2.92 0.44 -5.58
N VAL A 61 -2.61 0.26 -4.29
CA VAL A 61 -3.62 0.18 -3.22
C VAL A 61 -4.43 1.46 -3.13
N THR A 62 -3.79 2.62 -3.25
CA THR A 62 -4.49 3.93 -3.26
C THR A 62 -5.44 4.06 -4.45
N LYS A 63 -5.07 3.53 -5.63
CA LYS A 63 -5.97 3.52 -6.80
C LYS A 63 -7.19 2.65 -6.53
N SER A 64 -7.01 1.43 -6.02
CA SER A 64 -8.12 0.55 -5.64
C SER A 64 -9.03 1.18 -4.60
N PHE A 65 -8.47 1.88 -3.61
CA PHE A 65 -9.24 2.61 -2.60
C PHE A 65 -10.11 3.74 -3.20
N ARG A 66 -9.61 4.46 -4.22
CA ARG A 66 -10.38 5.50 -4.93
C ARG A 66 -11.55 4.90 -5.71
N VAL A 67 -11.33 3.78 -6.40
CA VAL A 67 -12.38 3.06 -7.14
C VAL A 67 -13.54 2.68 -6.20
N LEU A 68 -13.24 2.07 -5.05
CA LEU A 68 -14.26 1.73 -4.06
C LEU A 68 -14.99 2.95 -3.48
N ARG A 69 -14.31 4.09 -3.33
CA ARG A 69 -14.94 5.33 -2.89
C ARG A 69 -15.98 5.82 -3.90
N ASP A 70 -15.62 5.77 -5.18
CA ASP A 70 -16.45 6.32 -6.26
C ASP A 70 -17.65 5.40 -6.57
N GLU A 71 -17.51 4.07 -6.41
CA GLU A 71 -18.63 3.11 -6.48
C GLU A 71 -19.71 3.37 -5.43
N GLN A 72 -19.33 3.75 -4.21
CA GLN A 72 -20.28 4.03 -3.13
C GLN A 72 -21.00 5.38 -3.30
N ILE A 73 -20.43 6.31 -4.08
CA ILE A 73 -21.09 7.58 -4.44
C ILE A 73 -22.18 7.35 -5.50
N GLY A 74 -21.97 6.42 -6.43
CA GLY A 74 -22.99 6.02 -7.41
C GLY A 74 -24.25 5.44 -6.77
N LYS A 75 -24.10 4.53 -5.80
CA LYS A 75 -25.23 3.91 -5.06
C LYS A 75 -26.05 4.87 -4.19
N LYS A 76 -25.53 6.07 -3.87
CA LYS A 76 -26.24 7.03 -3.00
C LYS A 76 -27.18 7.96 -3.77
N ARG A 77 -27.14 7.96 -5.11
CA ARG A 77 -27.99 8.80 -5.98
C ARG A 77 -29.28 8.11 -6.46
N GLU A 78 -29.39 6.80 -6.28
CA GLU A 78 -30.63 6.03 -6.51
C GLU A 78 -31.23 5.62 -5.16
N ARG A 79 -31.84 6.56 -4.46
CA ARG A 79 -32.92 6.24 -3.53
C ARG A 79 -34.06 7.25 -3.76
N PRO A 80 -35.30 6.79 -3.96
CA PRO A 80 -36.46 7.66 -4.12
C PRO A 80 -36.74 8.48 -2.86
#